data_AF-A0A934TBZ4-F1
#
_entry.id   AF-A0A934TBZ4-F1
#
_cell.length_a   1.000
_cell.length_b   1.000
_cell.length_c   1.000
_cell.angle_alpha   90.00
_cell.angle_beta   90.00
_cell.angle_gamma   90.00
#
_symmetry.space_group_name_H-M   'P 1'
#
loop_
_entity.id
_entity.type
_entity.pdbx_description
1 polymer ?
#
loop_
_entity_poly.entity_id
_entity_poly.type
_entity_poly.pdbx_seq_one_letter_code
_entity_poly.pdbx_strand_id
1 'polypeptide(L)' 'MNKAPTYLDDPHLGQQTKEYLKVLNAGNQPVESLPIIEARKVLENIQSSVEVNLSGIEEVEKKITKMDIR' A
#
# COMPACT_ATOMS: atom_id res chain seq x y z
N MET A 1 12.94 2.02 -30.19
CA MET A 1 12.95 2.10 -28.71
C MET A 1 12.74 0.70 -28.17
N ASN A 2 13.62 0.18 -27.33
CA ASN A 2 13.38 -1.11 -26.67
C ASN A 2 12.30 -0.89 -25.60
N LYS A 3 11.22 -1.66 -25.70
CA LYS A 3 10.12 -1.62 -24.73
C LYS A 3 10.61 -2.22 -23.41
N ALA A 4 10.33 -1.57 -22.30
CA ALA A 4 10.59 -2.14 -20.99
C ALA A 4 9.84 -3.49 -20.85
N PRO A 5 10.43 -4.48 -20.17
CA PRO A 5 9.73 -5.72 -19.85
C PRO A 5 8.44 -5.42 -19.08
N THR A 6 7.43 -6.28 -19.25
CA THR A 6 6.22 -6.17 -18.44
C THR A 6 6.54 -6.51 -16.98
N TYR A 7 5.66 -6.14 -16.04
CA TYR A 7 5.85 -6.53 -14.64
C TYR A 7 5.90 -8.06 -14.43
N LEU A 8 5.35 -8.85 -15.36
CA LEU A 8 5.42 -10.31 -15.31
C LEU A 8 6.82 -10.83 -15.67
N ASP A 9 7.50 -10.14 -16.57
CA ASP A 9 8.79 -10.55 -17.13
C ASP A 9 9.97 -9.87 -16.46
N ASP A 10 9.74 -8.89 -15.57
CA ASP A 10 10.81 -8.15 -14.89
C ASP A 10 11.63 -9.09 -13.98
N PRO A 11 12.94 -9.29 -14.26
CA PRO A 11 13.79 -10.16 -13.46
C PRO A 11 14.11 -9.60 -12.07
N HIS A 12 13.86 -8.31 -11.81
CA HIS A 12 14.10 -7.68 -10.52
C HIS A 12 12.95 -7.87 -9.53
N LEU A 13 11.80 -8.39 -10.00
CA LEU A 13 10.64 -8.65 -9.15
C LEU A 13 10.63 -10.11 -8.68
N GLY A 14 10.41 -10.29 -7.38
CA GLY A 14 10.20 -11.62 -6.79
C GLY A 14 8.88 -12.24 -7.25
N GLN A 15 8.79 -13.56 -7.21
CA GLN A 15 7.61 -14.33 -7.65
C GLN A 15 6.32 -13.85 -6.96
N GLN A 16 6.34 -13.67 -5.65
CA GLN A 16 5.18 -13.23 -4.86
C GLN A 16 4.75 -11.80 -5.23
N THR A 17 5.69 -10.91 -5.51
CA THR A 17 5.39 -9.55 -5.98
C THR A 17 4.67 -9.58 -7.33
N LYS A 18 5.10 -10.45 -8.25
CA LYS A 18 4.43 -10.61 -9.55
C LYS A 18 3.01 -11.16 -9.40
N GLU A 19 2.80 -12.11 -8.49
CA GLU A 19 1.47 -12.64 -8.17
C GLU A 19 0.56 -11.57 -7.58
N TYR A 20 1.07 -10.79 -6.64
CA TYR A 20 0.34 -9.64 -6.09
C TYR A 20 -0.03 -8.62 -7.16
N LEU A 21 0.90 -8.28 -8.05
CA LEU A 21 0.66 -7.34 -9.15
C LEU A 21 -0.40 -7.84 -10.15
N LYS A 22 -0.59 -9.14 -10.33
CA LYS A 22 -1.71 -9.67 -11.15
C LYS A 22 -3.06 -9.32 -10.54
N VAL A 23 -3.20 -9.49 -9.23
CA VAL A 23 -4.42 -9.15 -8.50
C VAL A 23 -4.66 -7.65 -8.52
N LEU A 24 -3.62 -6.85 -8.24
CA LEU A 24 -3.71 -5.40 -8.24
C LEU A 24 -4.09 -4.83 -9.61
N ASN A 25 -3.46 -5.32 -10.68
CA ASN A 25 -3.68 -4.84 -12.04
C ASN A 25 -4.95 -5.40 -12.70
N ALA A 26 -5.72 -6.27 -12.02
CA ALA A 26 -7.03 -6.70 -12.48
C ALA A 26 -8.13 -5.63 -12.26
N GLY A 27 -7.84 -4.60 -11.45
CA GLY A 27 -8.71 -3.44 -11.27
C GLY A 27 -8.84 -2.61 -12.54
N ASN A 28 -10.01 -2.01 -12.75
CA ASN A 28 -10.34 -1.22 -13.94
C ASN A 28 -10.31 0.29 -13.72
N GLN A 29 -10.15 0.74 -12.47
CA GLN A 29 -10.16 2.15 -12.11
C GLN A 29 -8.85 2.55 -11.41
N PRO A 30 -8.11 3.53 -11.95
CA PRO A 30 -6.88 3.98 -11.34
C PRO A 30 -7.15 4.87 -10.12
N VAL A 31 -6.30 4.78 -9.09
CA VAL A 31 -6.52 5.42 -7.78
C VAL A 31 -6.62 6.94 -7.91
N GLU A 32 -5.85 7.56 -8.82
CA GLU A 32 -5.86 9.01 -9.07
C GLU A 32 -7.16 9.52 -9.70
N SER A 33 -8.01 8.63 -10.22
CA SER A 33 -9.34 8.99 -10.73
C SER A 33 -10.43 9.00 -9.65
N LEU A 34 -10.14 8.50 -8.45
CA LEU A 34 -11.11 8.39 -7.36
C LEU A 34 -11.25 9.71 -6.60
N PRO A 35 -12.43 10.00 -6.03
CA PRO A 35 -12.58 10.98 -4.96
C PRO A 35 -11.62 10.68 -3.79
N ILE A 36 -11.13 11.72 -3.11
CA ILE A 36 -10.11 11.61 -2.04
C ILE A 36 -10.49 10.56 -0.96
N ILE A 37 -11.76 10.53 -0.56
CA ILE A 37 -12.24 9.59 0.47
C ILE A 37 -12.16 8.15 -0.02
N GLU A 38 -12.47 7.90 -1.28
CA GLU A 38 -12.42 6.57 -1.88
C GLU A 38 -10.97 6.12 -2.09
N ALA A 39 -10.09 7.01 -2.54
CA ALA A 39 -8.65 6.73 -2.66
C ALA A 39 -8.02 6.32 -1.31
N ARG A 40 -8.40 6.98 -0.20
CA ARG A 40 -7.95 6.58 1.16
C ARG A 40 -8.46 5.19 1.54
N LYS A 41 -9.73 4.91 1.24
CA LYS A 41 -10.34 3.60 1.51
C LYS A 41 -9.70 2.45 0.75
N VAL A 42 -9.14 2.69 -0.45
CA VAL A 42 -8.37 1.66 -1.17
C VAL A 42 -7.22 1.13 -0.31
N LEU A 43 -6.43 2.01 0.29
CA LEU A 43 -5.31 1.61 1.14
C LEU A 43 -5.78 0.92 2.43
N GLU A 44 -6.80 1.48 3.09
CA GLU A 44 -7.38 0.92 4.32
C GLU A 44 -7.88 -0.51 4.11
N ASN A 45 -8.65 -0.75 3.05
CA ASN A 45 -9.20 -2.06 2.72
C ASN A 45 -8.10 -3.07 2.38
N ILE A 46 -7.08 -2.67 1.61
CA ILE A 46 -5.98 -3.58 1.25
C ILE A 46 -5.18 -3.97 2.49
N GLN A 47 -4.80 -3.02 3.34
CA GLN A 47 -4.00 -3.30 4.54
C GLN A 47 -4.76 -4.12 5.58
N SER A 48 -6.07 -3.87 5.77
CA SER A 48 -6.91 -4.62 6.71
C SER A 48 -7.27 -6.04 6.24
N SER A 49 -7.14 -6.34 4.94
CA SER A 49 -7.44 -7.66 4.39
C SER A 49 -6.38 -8.73 4.68
N VAL A 50 -5.22 -8.33 5.20
CA VAL A 50 -4.09 -9.24 5.44
C VAL A 50 -3.91 -9.40 6.95
N GLU A 51 -3.96 -10.65 7.41
CA GLU A 51 -3.62 -10.96 8.79
C GLU A 51 -2.11 -10.77 9.01
N VAL A 52 -1.75 -9.83 9.90
CA VAL A 52 -0.38 -9.53 10.25
C VAL A 52 -0.19 -9.58 11.76
N ASN A 53 0.98 -10.04 12.19
CA ASN A 53 1.31 -10.06 13.61
C ASN A 53 1.78 -8.68 14.07
N LEU A 54 0.98 -8.03 14.92
CA LEU A 54 1.31 -6.76 15.58
C LEU A 54 1.79 -6.95 17.03
N SER A 55 2.10 -8.17 17.47
CA SER A 55 2.58 -8.44 18.82
C SER A 55 3.92 -7.76 19.10
N GLY A 56 4.14 -7.31 20.33
CA GLY A 56 5.43 -6.77 20.78
C GLY A 56 5.58 -5.26 20.64
N ILE A 57 4.52 -4.54 20.28
CA ILE A 57 4.47 -3.07 20.30
C ILE A 57 3.44 -2.56 21.31
N GLU A 58 3.68 -1.36 21.83
CA GLU A 58 2.73 -0.57 22.61
C GLU A 58 2.45 0.72 21.83
N GLU A 59 1.17 1.05 21.62
CA GLU A 59 0.75 2.23 20.87
C GLU A 59 0.06 3.22 21.81
N VAL A 60 0.56 4.47 21.85
CA VAL A 60 -0.02 5.55 22.64
C VAL A 60 -0.15 6.80 21.76
N GLU A 61 -1.37 7.31 21.61
CA GLU A 61 -1.61 8.58 20.94
C GLU A 61 -1.23 9.76 21.85
N LYS A 62 -0.45 10.71 21.32
CA LYS A 62 -0.14 11.96 22.02
C LYS A 62 -0.24 13.16 21.08
N LYS A 63 -1.22 14.02 21.33
CA LYS A 63 -1.34 15.32 20.64
C LYS A 63 -0.51 16.38 21.38
N ILE A 64 0.50 16.92 20.71
CA ILE A 64 1.36 18.00 21.27
C ILE A 64 0.77 19.37 20.91
N THR A 65 0.38 20.15 21.90
CA THR A 65 -0.19 21.50 21.72
C THR A 65 0.82 22.62 22.00
N LYS A 66 1.95 22.30 22.62
CA LYS A 66 3.09 23.19 22.86
C LYS A 66 4.36 22.34 22.98
N MET A 67 5.49 22.81 22.42
CA MET A 67 6.78 22.19 22.69
C MET A 67 7.17 22.46 24.14
N ASP A 68 7.26 21.41 24.94
CA ASP A 68 7.93 21.45 26.24
C ASP A 68 9.43 21.58 25.98
N ILE A 69 9.92 22.82 25.91
CA ILE A 69 11.35 23.10 25.95
C ILE A 69 11.73 23.08 27.44
N ARG A 70 12.29 21.96 27.88
CA ARG A 70 12.96 21.84 29.18
C ARG A 70 14.41 22.27 29.05
#